data_AF-A0A3B9LG38-F1
#
_entry.id   AF-A0A3B9LG38-F1
#
_cell.length_a   1.000
_cell.length_b   1.000
_cell.length_c   1.000
_cell.angle_alpha   90.00
_cell.angle_beta   90.00
_cell.angle_gamma   90.00
#
_symmetry.space_group_name_H-M   'P 1'
#
loop_
_entity.id
_entity.type
_entity.pdbx_description
1 polymer ?
#
loop_
_entity_poly.entity_id
_entity_poly.type
_entity_poly.pdbx_seq_one_letter_code
_entity_poly.pdbx_strand_id
1 'polypeptide(L)' 'MRQIPKTELSPDNGCVIDTKWKLGPLSYHASAAGKVKVEPSKEIIRLPELVVYDHTGFKGAYARTNLSFNYIGDFWNDR' A
#
# COMPACT_ATOMS: atom_id res chain seq x y z
N MET A 1 -21.99 8.40 4.52
CA MET A 1 -20.66 8.10 3.94
C MET A 1 -19.63 8.28 5.05
N ARG A 2 -18.86 7.24 5.40
CA ARG A 2 -17.76 7.40 6.36
C ARG A 2 -16.68 8.24 5.68
N GLN A 3 -16.27 9.36 6.28
CA GLN A 3 -15.09 10.08 5.81
C GLN A 3 -13.87 9.20 6.08
N ILE A 4 -13.14 8.89 5.01
CA ILE A 4 -11.87 8.19 5.08
C ILE A 4 -10.84 9.18 5.67
N PRO A 5 -9.99 8.76 6.62
CA PRO A 5 -8.93 9.61 7.15
C PRO A 5 -8.05 10.14 6.02
N LYS A 6 -7.73 11.44 6.02
CA LYS A 6 -6.87 12.07 4.99
C LYS A 6 -5.47 11.45 4.89
N THR A 7 -5.02 10.82 5.97
CA THR A 7 -3.73 10.13 6.09
C THR A 7 -3.76 8.71 5.51
N GLU A 8 -4.92 8.17 5.15
CA GLU A 8 -5.01 6.81 4.63
C GLU A 8 -4.43 6.74 3.22
N LEU A 9 -3.60 5.72 2.95
CA LEU A 9 -3.05 5.41 1.62
C LEU A 9 -4.13 4.73 0.75
N SER A 10 -5.17 5.50 0.41
CA SER A 10 -6.34 5.06 -0.36
C SER A 10 -6.44 5.79 -1.71
N PRO A 11 -6.94 5.14 -2.78
CA PRO A 11 -7.32 5.81 -4.01
C PRO A 11 -8.27 6.99 -3.80
N ASP A 12 -9.13 6.95 -2.77
CA ASP A 12 -10.04 8.04 -2.43
C ASP A 12 -9.31 9.30 -1.92
N ASN A 13 -8.06 9.16 -1.48
CA ASN A 13 -7.15 10.25 -1.10
C ASN A 13 -6.11 10.54 -2.21
N GLY A 14 -6.39 10.13 -3.44
CA GLY A 14 -5.54 10.37 -4.61
C GLY A 14 -4.40 9.36 -4.78
N CYS A 15 -4.28 8.34 -3.92
CA CYS A 15 -3.18 7.37 -4.06
C CYS A 15 -3.30 6.55 -5.35
N VAL A 16 -2.20 6.44 -6.09
CA VAL A 16 -2.11 5.60 -7.29
C VAL A 16 -1.22 4.40 -6.96
N ILE A 17 -1.86 3.27 -6.67
CA ILE A 17 -1.17 2.00 -6.43
C ILE A 17 -0.50 1.55 -7.72
N ASP A 18 0.77 1.16 -7.64
CA ASP A 18 1.46 0.57 -8.79
C ASP A 18 1.10 -0.90 -8.93
N THR A 19 0.19 -1.16 -9.87
CA THR A 19 -0.26 -2.52 -10.21
C THR A 19 0.54 -3.13 -11.35
N LYS A 20 1.48 -2.39 -11.96
CA LYS A 20 2.28 -2.88 -13.09
C LYS A 20 3.39 -3.82 -12.64
N TRP A 21 3.77 -3.79 -11.36
CA TRP A 21 4.72 -4.74 -10.78
C TRP A 21 4.11 -6.14 -10.69
N LYS A 22 4.59 -7.04 -11.56
CA LYS A 22 4.28 -8.47 -11.54
C LYS A 22 5.45 -9.24 -10.96
N LEU A 23 5.55 -9.32 -9.63
CA LEU A 23 6.59 -10.11 -8.97
C LEU A 23 6.14 -11.57 -8.83
N GLY A 24 5.87 -12.26 -9.95
CA GLY A 24 5.40 -13.65 -9.95
C GLY A 24 4.27 -13.90 -8.94
N PRO A 25 4.40 -14.89 -8.02
CA PRO A 25 3.39 -15.18 -7.00
C PRO A 25 3.21 -14.08 -5.92
N LEU A 26 4.01 -13.02 -5.94
CA LEU A 26 3.97 -11.87 -5.03
C LEU A 26 3.44 -10.60 -5.72
N SER A 27 2.74 -10.76 -6.85
CA SER A 27 2.08 -9.64 -7.53
C SER A 27 0.93 -9.04 -6.70
N TYR A 28 0.71 -7.74 -6.84
CA TYR A 28 -0.40 -7.06 -6.17
C TYR A 28 -1.73 -7.63 -6.64
N HIS A 29 -2.45 -8.29 -5.74
CA HIS A 29 -3.85 -8.61 -5.91
C HIS A 29 -4.65 -7.53 -5.18
N ALA A 30 -5.13 -6.53 -5.94
CA ALA A 30 -6.27 -5.74 -5.50
C ALA A 30 -7.33 -6.76 -5.05
N SER A 31 -7.66 -6.75 -3.76
CA SER A 31 -8.69 -7.55 -3.11
C SER A 31 -9.69 -8.15 -4.13
N ALA A 32 -9.59 -9.47 -4.35
CA ALA A 32 -10.50 -10.30 -5.14
C ALA A 32 -10.65 -10.00 -6.65
N ALA A 33 -9.63 -10.24 -7.49
CA ALA A 33 -9.85 -10.53 -8.91
C ALA A 33 -8.74 -11.39 -9.54
N GLY A 34 -8.92 -12.71 -9.52
CA GLY A 34 -8.08 -13.67 -10.23
C GLY A 34 -7.93 -14.97 -9.45
N LYS A 35 -8.84 -15.93 -9.67
CA LYS A 35 -8.78 -17.27 -9.08
C LYS A 35 -7.64 -18.09 -9.69
N VAL A 36 -6.39 -17.72 -9.44
CA VAL A 36 -5.28 -18.66 -9.62
C VAL A 36 -5.26 -19.52 -8.36
N LYS A 37 -5.46 -20.83 -8.54
CA LYS A 37 -5.40 -21.80 -7.44
C LYS A 37 -3.93 -21.97 -7.06
N VAL A 38 -3.39 -21.02 -6.29
CA VAL A 38 -2.04 -21.11 -5.74
C VAL A 38 -2.14 -21.90 -4.44
N GLU A 39 -1.40 -23.00 -4.34
CA GLU A 39 -1.22 -23.71 -3.06
C GLU A 39 -0.72 -22.69 -2.03
N PRO A 40 -1.39 -22.54 -0.86
CA PRO A 40 -0.90 -21.66 0.18
C PRO A 40 0.55 -22.02 0.51
N SER A 41 1.48 -21.08 0.39
CA SER A 41 2.88 -21.36 0.71
C SER A 41 2.97 -21.80 2.17
N LYS A 42 3.62 -22.93 2.44
CA LYS A 42 3.89 -23.39 3.82
C LYS A 42 4.89 -22.48 4.56
N GLU A 43 5.56 -21.60 3.81
CA GLU A 43 6.49 -20.62 4.34
C GLU A 43 5.77 -19.32 4.71
N ILE A 44 6.12 -18.76 5.88
CA ILE A 44 5.68 -17.44 6.30
C ILE A 44 6.44 -16.40 5.47
N ILE A 45 5.82 -15.93 4.39
CA ILE A 45 6.37 -14.83 3.60
C ILE A 45 6.20 -13.54 4.40
N ARG A 46 7.30 -13.00 4.91
CA ARG A 46 7.34 -11.66 5.53
C ARG A 46 7.66 -10.65 4.44
N LEU A 47 6.64 -9.92 4.00
CA LEU A 47 6.84 -8.78 3.12
C LEU A 47 7.47 -7.63 3.91
N PRO A 48 8.42 -6.88 3.35
CA PRO A 48 8.93 -5.67 3.98
C PRO A 48 7.79 -4.67 4.16
N GLU A 49 7.73 -4.07 5.34
CA GLU A 49 6.77 -3.00 5.67
C GLU A 49 7.49 -1.66 5.59
N LEU A 50 6.89 -0.72 4.87
CA LEU A 50 7.30 0.67 4.80
C LEU A 50 6.43 1.50 5.73
N VAL A 51 7.08 2.41 6.47
CA VAL A 51 6.41 3.38 7.33
C VAL A 51 6.79 4.77 6.88
N VAL A 52 5.79 5.55 6.49
CA VAL A 52 5.96 6.94 6.03
C VAL A 52 5.50 7.86 7.14
N TYR A 53 6.24 8.94 7.37
CA TYR A 53 5.94 9.97 8.37
C TYR A 53 5.82 11.32 7.68
N ASP A 54 4.91 12.16 8.14
CA ASP A 54 4.68 13.50 7.58
C ASP A 54 5.71 14.54 8.03
N HIS A 55 6.53 14.23 9.05
CA HIS A 55 7.60 15.10 9.52
C HIS A 55 8.95 14.38 9.59
N THR A 56 10.00 15.15 9.36
CA THR A 56 11.39 14.71 9.54
C THR A 56 11.63 14.21 10.97
N GLY A 57 12.46 13.17 11.10
CA GLY A 57 12.77 12.56 12.40
C GLY A 57 11.68 11.62 12.91
N PHE A 58 10.87 11.03 12.02
CA PHE A 58 9.85 10.02 12.31
C PHE A 58 8.76 10.51 13.27
N LYS A 59 8.23 11.71 13.02
CA LYS A 59 7.22 12.36 13.86
C LYS A 59 5.93 12.60 13.10
N GLY A 60 4.88 12.90 13.86
CA GLY A 60 3.57 13.31 13.36
C GLY A 60 2.72 12.16 12.84
N ALA A 61 1.91 12.43 11.81
CA ALA A 61 1.08 11.43 11.19
C ALA A 61 1.93 10.39 10.47
N TYR A 62 1.50 9.14 10.52
CA TYR A 62 2.20 8.05 9.85
C TYR A 62 1.23 7.14 9.10
N ALA A 63 1.72 6.53 8.03
CA ALA A 63 1.05 5.46 7.30
C ALA A 63 1.97 4.26 7.15
N ARG A 64 1.38 3.07 7.13
CA ARG A 64 2.09 1.80 6.97
C ARG A 64 1.60 1.10 5.73
N THR A 65 2.52 0.56 4.96
CA THR A 65 2.17 -0.20 3.77
C THR A 65 3.28 -1.17 3.37
N ASN A 66 2.89 -2.29 2.79
CA ASN A 66 3.75 -3.22 2.10
C ASN A 66 3.54 -3.18 0.58
N LEU A 67 2.76 -2.21 0.10
CA LEU A 67 2.38 -2.07 -1.30
C LEU A 67 3.27 -1.06 -2.02
N SER A 68 3.34 -1.19 -3.33
CA SER A 68 4.00 -0.21 -4.21
C SER A 68 3.00 0.86 -4.65
N PHE A 69 3.42 2.12 -4.64
CA PHE A 69 2.63 3.27 -5.09
C PHE A 69 3.43 4.09 -6.08
N ASN A 70 2.82 4.45 -7.21
CA ASN A 70 3.35 5.47 -8.11
C ASN A 70 3.15 6.88 -7.54
N TYR A 71 2.12 7.06 -6.72
CA TYR A 71 1.77 8.31 -6.08
C TYR A 71 1.08 7.99 -4.75
N ILE A 72 1.58 8.51 -3.63
CA ILE A 72 1.11 8.18 -2.27
C ILE A 72 -0.01 9.10 -1.78
N GLY A 73 -0.62 9.90 -2.66
CA GLY A 73 -1.74 10.77 -2.35
C GLY A 73 -1.32 12.20 -2.00
N ASP A 74 -2.28 13.12 -2.13
CA ASP A 74 -2.03 14.57 -2.04
C ASP A 74 -1.51 14.98 -0.66
N PHE A 75 -2.03 14.33 0.40
CA PHE A 75 -1.63 14.63 1.78
C PHE A 75 -0.14 14.36 2.02
N TRP A 76 0.39 13.27 1.44
CA TRP A 76 1.73 12.76 1.73
C TRP A 76 2.81 13.33 0.81
N ASN A 77 2.47 13.68 -0.43
CA ASN A 77 3.46 14.23 -1.37
C ASN A 77 3.77 15.71 -1.16
N ASP A 78 2.93 16.43 -0.42
CA ASP A 78 3.12 17.85 -0.09
C ASP A 78 3.81 18.07 1.28
N ARG A 79 4.27 16.99 1.93
CA ARG A 79 4.82 17.00 3.30
C ARG A 79 6.09 16.19 3.42
#